data_AF-A0A538TXW9-F1
#
_entry.id   AF-A0A538TXW9-F1
#
_cell.length_a   1.000
_cell.length_b   1.000
_cell.length_c   1.000
_cell.angle_alpha   90.00
_cell.angle_beta   90.00
_cell.angle_gamma   90.00
#
_symmetry.space_group_name_H-M   'P 1'
#
loop_
_entity.id
_entity.type
_entity.pdbx_description
1 polymer ?
#
loop_
_entity_poly.entity_id
_entity_poly.type
_entity_poly.pdbx_seq_one_letter_code
_entity_poly.pdbx_strand_id
1 'polypeptide(L)'
;MVQSARFRRLLVATAVFAMLLVSACSSKDKSTSPPTGGGALELNSPDLGHGAVYQHTFMNAGTFNYHCRFHGSMTATVVVLAGGAASASIGIADNVFGTPSVTVVPGAQVTWTNNGSNTHSVTSD
;
A
#
# COMPACT_ATOMS: atom_id res chain seq x y z
N MET A 1 -45.82 17.53 -5.54
CA MET A 1 -45.38 17.46 -6.95
C MET A 1 -43.88 17.70 -6.99
N VAL A 2 -43.05 16.67 -7.14
CA VAL A 2 -41.88 16.66 -8.03
C VAL A 2 -41.67 15.20 -8.44
N GLN A 3 -41.60 15.00 -9.74
CA GLN A 3 -41.68 13.72 -10.43
C GLN A 3 -40.30 13.04 -10.49
N SER A 4 -40.37 11.72 -10.53
CA SER A 4 -39.29 10.75 -10.51
C SER A 4 -38.38 10.86 -11.74
N ALA A 5 -37.06 10.95 -11.56
CA ALA A 5 -36.10 10.75 -12.65
C ALA A 5 -35.71 9.26 -12.70
N ARG A 6 -36.43 8.48 -13.53
CA ARG A 6 -36.02 7.15 -13.96
C ARG A 6 -35.18 7.29 -15.23
N PHE A 7 -33.86 7.14 -15.13
CA PHE A 7 -33.03 6.97 -16.31
C PHE A 7 -33.08 5.50 -16.77
N ARG A 8 -33.77 5.26 -17.89
CA ARG A 8 -33.86 3.96 -18.57
C ARG A 8 -32.57 3.68 -19.35
N ARG A 9 -32.21 2.40 -19.34
CA ARG A 9 -31.08 1.73 -19.97
C ARG A 9 -31.04 1.96 -21.50
N LEU A 10 -29.85 2.12 -22.06
CA LEU A 10 -29.54 1.76 -23.45
C LEU A 10 -28.56 0.58 -23.48
N LEU A 11 -28.79 -0.31 -24.43
CA LEU A 11 -28.19 -1.62 -24.63
C LEU A 11 -27.08 -1.58 -25.70
N VAL A 12 -26.07 -2.43 -25.50
CA VAL A 12 -25.27 -3.18 -26.52
C VAL A 12 -24.19 -2.43 -27.31
N ALA A 13 -22.94 -2.85 -27.08
CA ALA A 13 -22.02 -3.23 -28.16
C ALA A 13 -21.10 -4.34 -27.64
N THR A 14 -21.44 -5.59 -27.96
CA THR A 14 -20.57 -6.75 -27.78
C THR A 14 -19.48 -6.70 -28.84
N ALA A 15 -18.24 -6.39 -28.45
CA ALA A 15 -17.09 -6.58 -29.31
C ALA A 15 -16.57 -8.02 -29.13
N VAL A 16 -16.83 -8.86 -30.13
CA VAL A 16 -16.15 -10.14 -30.31
C VAL A 16 -14.77 -9.83 -30.87
N PHE A 17 -13.71 -10.01 -30.09
CA PHE A 17 -12.34 -9.98 -30.59
C PHE A 17 -11.81 -11.42 -30.64
N ALA A 18 -11.69 -11.93 -31.86
CA ALA A 18 -11.19 -13.26 -32.15
C ALA A 18 -9.65 -13.32 -32.02
N MET A 19 -9.20 -14.28 -31.21
CA MET A 19 -8.06 -15.17 -31.39
C MET A 19 -6.72 -14.58 -31.89
N LEU A 20 -5.75 -14.49 -31.00
CA LEU A 20 -4.34 -14.72 -31.31
C LEU A 20 -3.74 -15.63 -30.23
N LEU A 21 -3.35 -16.82 -30.67
CA LEU A 21 -2.67 -17.85 -29.88
C LEU A 21 -1.34 -17.30 -29.37
N VAL A 22 -1.18 -17.20 -28.04
CA VAL A 22 0.13 -16.99 -27.44
C VAL A 22 0.60 -18.32 -26.87
N SER A 23 1.65 -18.86 -27.48
CA SER A 23 2.36 -20.07 -27.08
C SER A 23 2.58 -20.13 -25.57
N ALA A 24 2.27 -21.30 -25.01
CA ALA A 24 2.76 -21.73 -23.73
C ALA A 24 4.30 -21.77 -23.76
N CYS A 25 4.95 -20.83 -23.07
CA CYS A 25 6.31 -20.99 -22.62
C CYS A 25 6.27 -21.47 -21.17
N SER A 26 6.69 -22.71 -20.94
CA SER A 26 6.83 -23.32 -19.63
C SER A 26 7.57 -22.40 -18.67
N SER A 27 6.85 -21.82 -17.70
CA SER A 27 7.47 -21.16 -16.55
C SER A 27 8.08 -22.24 -15.67
N LYS A 28 9.29 -22.68 -16.00
CA LYS A 28 10.21 -23.19 -14.98
C LYS A 28 10.50 -22.01 -14.04
N ASP A 29 9.73 -21.97 -12.96
CA ASP A 29 10.13 -21.51 -11.63
C ASP A 29 11.59 -21.04 -11.53
N LYS A 30 11.82 -19.78 -11.90
CA LYS A 30 12.89 -19.01 -11.30
C LYS A 30 12.24 -18.29 -10.14
N SER A 31 12.39 -18.84 -8.94
CA SER A 31 12.24 -18.06 -7.71
C SER A 31 13.20 -16.88 -7.83
N THR A 32 12.73 -15.78 -8.38
CA THR A 32 13.40 -14.49 -8.30
C THR A 32 13.12 -14.04 -6.89
N SER A 33 14.07 -14.31 -5.99
CA SER A 33 14.15 -13.60 -4.72
C SER A 33 13.75 -12.14 -4.95
N PRO A 34 12.84 -11.56 -4.13
CA PRO A 34 12.50 -10.16 -4.25
C PRO A 34 13.80 -9.34 -4.30
N PRO A 35 13.90 -8.30 -5.15
CA PRO A 35 15.05 -7.42 -5.08
C PRO A 35 15.10 -6.91 -3.66
N THR A 36 16.15 -7.28 -2.93
CA THR A 36 16.50 -6.60 -1.68
C THR A 36 16.76 -5.16 -2.10
N GLY A 37 15.76 -4.29 -1.89
CA GLY A 37 15.79 -2.86 -2.18
C GLY A 37 16.75 -2.14 -1.25
N GLY A 38 18.02 -2.56 -1.24
CA GLY A 38 19.10 -1.83 -0.60
C GLY A 38 19.61 -0.76 -1.55
N GLY A 39 19.28 0.49 -1.29
CA GLY A 39 19.93 1.62 -1.97
C GLY A 39 19.31 3.00 -1.71
N ALA A 40 18.00 3.07 -1.48
CA ALA A 40 17.33 4.31 -1.08
C ALA A 40 16.36 4.00 0.06
N LEU A 41 16.32 4.86 1.09
CA LEU A 41 15.29 4.80 2.12
C LEU A 41 13.92 4.96 1.43
N GLU A 42 13.09 3.93 1.47
CA GLU A 42 11.79 3.87 0.78
C GLU A 42 10.78 4.84 1.40
N LEU A 43 10.79 4.95 2.73
CA LEU A 43 9.87 5.75 3.53
C LEU A 43 10.60 6.95 4.12
N ASN A 44 10.08 8.15 3.86
CA ASN A 44 10.60 9.40 4.40
C ASN A 44 9.47 10.44 4.51
N SER A 45 8.61 10.28 5.51
CA SER A 45 7.54 11.26 5.74
C SER A 45 8.11 12.60 6.25
N PRO A 46 7.44 13.73 5.98
CA PRO A 46 7.54 14.92 6.81
C PRO A 46 7.16 14.63 8.27
N ASP A 47 7.30 15.63 9.13
CA ASP A 47 6.79 15.58 10.49
C ASP A 47 5.25 15.53 10.48
N LEU A 48 4.71 14.51 11.12
CA LEU A 48 3.28 14.24 11.19
C LEU A 48 2.75 14.75 12.53
N GLY A 49 2.27 15.99 12.57
CA GLY A 49 1.52 16.52 13.70
C GLY A 49 0.16 15.81 13.89
N HIS A 50 -0.60 16.20 14.91
CA HIS A 50 -1.94 15.64 15.14
C HIS A 50 -2.84 15.82 13.90
N GLY A 51 -3.51 14.74 13.49
CA GLY A 51 -4.37 14.67 12.31
C GLY A 51 -3.63 14.59 10.97
N ALA A 52 -2.29 14.69 10.96
CA ALA A 52 -1.52 14.62 9.72
C ALA A 52 -1.54 13.20 9.11
N VAL A 53 -1.50 13.17 7.79
CA VAL A 53 -1.59 11.95 6.98
C VAL A 53 -0.36 11.82 6.09
N TYR A 54 0.21 10.63 6.06
CA TYR A 54 1.24 10.23 5.10
C TYR A 54 0.73 9.04 4.29
N GLN A 55 0.98 9.04 2.98
CA GLN A 55 0.60 7.95 2.09
C GLN A 55 1.81 7.53 1.25
N HIS A 56 2.00 6.22 1.10
CA HIS A 56 3.05 5.64 0.28
C HIS A 56 2.53 4.47 -0.54
N THR A 57 2.98 4.35 -1.78
CA THR A 57 2.64 3.22 -2.67
C THR A 57 3.85 2.33 -2.83
N PHE A 58 3.72 1.06 -2.44
CA PHE A 58 4.82 0.10 -2.53
C PHE A 58 4.76 -0.65 -3.85
N MET A 59 5.64 -0.29 -4.79
CA MET A 59 5.62 -0.89 -6.13
C MET A 59 6.29 -2.27 -6.20
N ASN A 60 7.23 -2.54 -5.30
CA ASN A 60 8.08 -3.72 -5.34
C ASN A 60 7.78 -4.65 -4.16
N ALA A 61 7.77 -5.95 -4.42
CA ALA A 61 7.72 -6.95 -3.36
C ALA A 61 8.96 -6.83 -2.47
N GLY A 62 8.80 -7.01 -1.16
CA GLY A 62 9.87 -6.84 -0.18
C GLY A 62 9.37 -6.69 1.25
N THR A 63 10.31 -6.62 2.18
CA THR A 63 10.04 -6.31 3.59
C THR A 63 10.65 -4.95 3.90
N PHE A 64 9.81 -4.02 4.35
CA PHE A 64 10.17 -2.64 4.61
C PHE A 64 10.00 -2.36 6.09
N ASN A 65 11.10 -2.37 6.83
CA ASN A 65 11.11 -1.96 8.23
C ASN A 65 11.19 -0.44 8.32
N TYR A 66 10.54 0.11 9.33
CA TYR A 66 10.50 1.55 9.54
C TYR A 66 10.32 1.88 11.01
N HIS A 67 10.73 3.09 11.37
CA HIS A 67 10.63 3.65 12.70
C HIS A 67 10.09 5.08 12.69
N CYS A 68 9.73 5.56 13.88
CA CYS A 68 9.48 6.97 14.15
C CYS A 68 10.78 7.64 14.66
N ARG A 69 11.19 8.76 14.05
CA ARG A 69 12.43 9.47 14.41
C ARG A 69 12.38 10.16 15.78
N PHE A 70 11.19 10.35 16.36
CA PHE A 70 10.98 11.06 17.62
C PHE A 70 10.95 10.14 18.84
N HIS A 71 10.59 8.87 18.66
CA HIS A 71 10.38 7.91 19.74
C HIS A 71 11.12 6.60 19.40
N GLY A 72 12.35 6.46 19.89
CA GLY A 72 13.31 5.46 19.39
C GLY A 72 12.91 3.98 19.52
N SER A 73 11.86 3.65 20.27
CA SER A 73 11.33 2.28 20.38
C SER A 73 10.17 1.98 19.42
N MET A 74 9.70 2.98 18.67
CA MET A 74 8.51 2.87 17.85
C MET A 74 8.90 2.39 16.45
N THR A 75 8.75 1.08 16.21
CA THR A 75 9.08 0.40 14.95
C THR A 75 7.90 -0.41 14.43
N ALA A 76 7.89 -0.65 13.12
CA ALA A 76 6.91 -1.50 12.45
C ALA A 76 7.43 -1.97 11.09
N THR A 77 6.67 -2.84 10.43
CA THR A 77 7.06 -3.43 9.15
C THR A 77 5.91 -3.42 8.15
N VAL A 78 6.19 -3.07 6.89
CA VAL A 78 5.32 -3.37 5.75
C VAL A 78 5.91 -4.55 4.98
N VAL A 79 5.14 -5.61 4.80
CA VAL A 79 5.50 -6.74 3.93
C VAL A 79 4.71 -6.62 2.64
N VAL A 80 5.41 -6.63 1.52
CA VAL A 80 4.82 -6.50 0.18
C VAL A 80 5.00 -7.82 -0.56
N LEU A 81 3.92 -8.57 -0.74
CA LEU A 81 3.93 -9.86 -1.42
C LEU A 81 2.55 -10.21 -2.01
N ALA A 82 2.53 -11.20 -2.90
CA ALA A 82 1.29 -11.66 -3.52
C ALA A 82 0.31 -12.18 -2.46
N GLY A 83 -0.96 -11.78 -2.56
CA GLY A 83 -2.02 -12.17 -1.62
C GLY A 83 -2.19 -11.24 -0.41
N GLY A 84 -1.43 -10.15 -0.31
CA GLY A 84 -1.70 -9.07 0.64
C GLY A 84 -2.94 -8.23 0.30
N ALA A 85 -3.25 -7.25 1.14
CA ALA A 85 -4.32 -6.29 0.86
C ALA A 85 -3.92 -5.29 -0.25
N ALA A 86 -4.89 -4.82 -1.03
CA ALA A 86 -4.70 -3.77 -2.05
C ALA A 86 -4.48 -2.37 -1.44
N SER A 87 -4.78 -2.21 -0.16
CA SER A 87 -4.54 -0.98 0.61
C SER A 87 -4.52 -1.30 2.10
N ALA A 88 -3.82 -0.49 2.89
CA ALA A 88 -3.87 -0.58 4.35
C ALA A 88 -3.90 0.82 5.00
N SER A 89 -4.50 0.89 6.18
CA SER A 89 -4.49 2.09 7.02
C SER A 89 -3.87 1.76 8.37
N ILE A 90 -2.91 2.57 8.80
CA ILE A 90 -2.18 2.42 10.05
C ILE A 90 -2.40 3.69 10.88
N GLY A 91 -3.04 3.53 12.04
CA GLY A 91 -3.11 4.61 13.02
C GLY A 91 -1.76 4.78 13.71
N ILE A 92 -1.35 6.02 13.93
CA ILE A 92 -0.26 6.40 14.81
C ILE A 92 -0.87 7.03 16.05
N ALA A 93 -0.47 6.60 17.24
CA ALA A 93 -0.89 7.21 18.49
C ALA A 93 0.26 7.21 19.49
N ASP A 94 0.52 8.36 20.11
CA ASP A 94 1.47 8.58 21.21
C ASP A 94 2.90 8.08 20.97
N ASN A 95 3.17 6.79 21.16
CA ASN A 95 4.47 6.14 20.96
C ASN A 95 4.35 4.80 20.21
N VAL A 96 3.27 4.59 19.45
CA VAL A 96 2.97 3.31 18.79
C VAL A 96 2.40 3.46 17.37
N PHE A 97 2.88 2.61 16.47
CA PHE A 97 2.16 2.29 15.22
C PHE A 97 1.10 1.26 15.57
N GLY A 98 -0.18 1.62 15.46
CA GLY A 98 -1.31 0.80 15.89
C GLY A 98 -1.39 -0.58 15.22
N THR A 99 -0.74 -0.73 14.06
CA THR A 99 -0.55 -2.02 13.40
C THR A 99 0.95 -2.26 13.20
N PRO A 100 1.60 -3.13 13.99
CA PRO A 100 3.06 -3.30 13.96
C PRO A 100 3.55 -4.04 12.70
N SER A 101 2.67 -4.77 12.00
CA SER A 101 2.98 -5.36 10.70
C SER A 101 1.75 -5.42 9.80
N VAL A 102 1.89 -4.99 8.54
CA VAL A 102 0.85 -5.14 7.51
C VAL A 102 1.41 -5.89 6.31
N THR A 103 0.58 -6.72 5.69
CA THR A 103 0.89 -7.38 4.42
C THR A 103 0.04 -6.80 3.31
N VAL A 104 0.68 -6.22 2.29
CA VAL A 104 0.03 -5.61 1.13
C VAL A 104 0.56 -6.19 -0.18
N VAL A 105 -0.17 -6.02 -1.28
CA VAL A 105 0.32 -6.41 -2.61
C VAL A 105 1.23 -5.34 -3.22
N PRO A 106 2.10 -5.70 -4.19
CA PRO A 106 2.74 -4.71 -5.05
C PRO A 106 1.71 -3.78 -5.70
N GLY A 107 1.99 -2.48 -5.70
CA GLY A 107 1.10 -1.41 -6.14
C GLY A 107 0.08 -0.95 -5.09
N ALA A 108 0.05 -1.58 -3.91
CA ALA A 108 -0.84 -1.14 -2.83
C ALA A 108 -0.38 0.18 -2.20
N GLN A 109 -1.36 0.96 -1.76
CA GLN A 109 -1.14 2.17 -0.96
C GLN A 109 -1.29 1.85 0.54
N VAL A 110 -0.35 2.32 1.34
CA VAL A 110 -0.47 2.35 2.81
C VAL A 110 -0.64 3.81 3.25
N THR A 111 -1.60 4.03 4.12
CA THR A 111 -1.90 5.34 4.72
C THR A 111 -1.59 5.31 6.20
N TRP A 112 -0.78 6.24 6.68
CA TRP A 112 -0.54 6.48 8.09
C TRP A 112 -1.26 7.76 8.53
N THR A 113 -1.91 7.71 9.68
CA THR A 113 -2.62 8.88 10.24
C THR A 113 -2.24 9.05 11.70
N ASN A 114 -1.71 10.22 12.05
CA ASN A 114 -1.44 10.55 13.44
C ASN A 114 -2.72 10.96 14.17
N ASN A 115 -3.24 10.05 15.00
CA ASN A 115 -4.38 10.28 15.87
C ASN A 115 -3.97 10.67 17.29
N GLY A 116 -2.67 10.57 17.63
CA GLY A 116 -2.11 10.95 18.93
C GLY A 116 -1.81 12.44 19.05
N SER A 117 -1.33 12.86 20.22
CA SER A 117 -0.96 14.27 20.47
C SER A 117 0.49 14.61 20.08
N ASN A 118 1.39 13.62 20.12
CA ASN A 118 2.81 13.82 19.82
C ASN A 118 3.04 13.90 18.31
N THR A 119 4.08 14.62 17.89
CA THR A 119 4.56 14.61 16.50
C THR A 119 5.24 13.28 16.20
N HIS A 120 5.01 12.75 15.00
CA HIS A 120 5.55 11.47 14.55
C HIS A 120 6.20 11.54 13.17
N SER A 121 6.86 10.46 12.78
CA SER A 121 7.28 10.23 11.39
C SER A 121 7.11 8.76 11.00
N VAL A 122 7.17 8.51 9.70
CA VAL A 122 7.32 7.19 9.09
C VAL A 122 8.62 7.22 8.30
N THR A 123 9.63 6.51 8.79
CA THR A 123 11.00 6.61 8.26
C THR A 123 11.60 5.23 8.11
N SER A 124 12.11 4.89 6.93
CA SER A 124 12.79 3.61 6.72
C SER A 124 13.98 3.43 7.67
N ASP A 125 14.20 2.19 8.09
CA ASP A 125 15.40 1.76 8.80
C ASP A 125 16.64 1.69 7.88
#